data_AF-A0A0H4X3V0-F1
#
_entry.id   AF-A0A0H4X3V0-F1
#
_cell.length_a   1.000
_cell.length_b   1.000
_cell.length_c   1.000
_cell.angle_alpha   90.00
_cell.angle_beta   90.00
_cell.angle_gamma   90.00
#
_symmetry.space_group_name_H-M   'P 1'
#
loop_
_entity.id
_entity.type
_entity.pdbx_description
1 polymer ?
#
loop_
_entity_poly.entity_id
_entity_poly.type
_entity_poly.pdbx_seq_one_letter_code
_entity_poly.pdbx_strand_id
1 'polypeptide(L)'
;MEQLISAITRYHPTFRGEIEGYTSEEIEKHQAIVGRPLPGPYVDFLRSMGRRMGELSFQEGDFRMEALTRYYAHVGASRDSALVIGISRYETGEQPIELDEDEDTGEFVLTAYPPPERPREFSESIQIFDLVEPTLHEALFAKAYLKYRWPQFSHQRTLFFAAKSPSEVERGAAQLTPFGFEQHAESTVVRYFERHDATAIMSPNPGESVRLSLSMRDEVRLQELVEGLSKRLAATPSPPSREGL
;
A
#
# COMPACT_ATOMS: atom_id res chain seq x y z
N MET A 1 8.22 11.36 -3.08
CA MET A 1 9.02 10.27 -3.72
C MET A 1 10.42 10.13 -3.13
N GLU A 2 11.23 11.19 -3.00
CA GLU A 2 12.58 11.07 -2.40
C GLU A 2 12.59 10.50 -0.96
N GLN A 3 11.61 10.87 -0.13
CA GLN A 3 11.45 10.32 1.22
C GLN A 3 11.26 8.80 1.18
N LEU A 4 10.36 8.30 0.31
CA LEU A 4 10.17 6.88 0.06
C LEU A 4 11.48 6.18 -0.36
N ILE A 5 12.18 6.71 -1.36
CA ILE A 5 13.44 6.14 -1.84
C ILE A 5 14.46 6.08 -0.70
N SER A 6 14.56 7.15 0.10
CA SER A 6 15.41 7.20 1.29
C SER A 6 15.01 6.13 2.30
N ALA A 7 13.71 5.96 2.58
CA ALA A 7 13.20 4.96 3.50
C ALA A 7 13.57 3.53 3.03
N ILE A 8 13.38 3.23 1.75
CA ILE A 8 13.72 1.92 1.15
C ILE A 8 15.23 1.68 1.18
N THR A 9 16.04 2.72 0.91
CA THR A 9 17.50 2.63 0.92
C THR A 9 18.05 2.25 2.30
N ARG A 10 17.31 2.51 3.39
CA ARG A 10 17.68 2.03 4.74
C ARG A 10 17.63 0.50 4.84
N TYR A 11 16.74 -0.15 4.10
CA TYR A 11 16.59 -1.62 4.11
C TYR A 11 17.38 -2.30 3.01
N HIS A 12 17.54 -1.61 1.88
CA HIS A 12 18.21 -2.09 0.69
C HIS A 12 19.17 -1.01 0.16
N PRO A 13 20.43 -0.95 0.65
CA PRO A 13 21.35 0.16 0.38
C PRO A 13 21.68 0.40 -1.09
N THR A 14 21.56 -0.62 -1.95
CA THR A 14 21.81 -0.50 -3.40
C THR A 14 20.60 -0.04 -4.19
N PHE A 15 19.43 0.09 -3.57
CA PHE A 15 18.15 0.38 -4.23
C PHE A 15 18.20 1.60 -5.15
N ARG A 16 18.84 2.69 -4.73
CA ARG A 16 18.94 3.92 -5.54
C ARG A 16 19.70 3.71 -6.86
N GLY A 17 20.65 2.76 -6.91
CA GLY A 17 21.35 2.39 -8.15
C GLY A 17 20.57 1.43 -9.05
N GLU A 18 19.49 0.84 -8.54
CA GLU A 18 18.67 -0.15 -9.24
C GLU A 18 17.45 0.49 -9.92
N ILE A 19 17.04 1.67 -9.48
CA ILE A 19 15.92 2.40 -10.08
C ILE A 19 16.34 3.29 -11.25
N GLU A 20 15.41 3.57 -12.15
CA GLU A 20 15.58 4.48 -13.28
C GLU A 20 14.23 5.12 -13.60
N GLY A 21 14.21 6.44 -13.75
CA GLY A 21 13.02 7.19 -14.16
C GLY A 21 13.01 7.54 -15.63
N TYR A 22 11.87 8.04 -16.10
CA TYR A 22 11.72 8.64 -17.42
C TYR A 22 12.14 10.11 -17.44
N THR A 23 12.60 10.57 -18.60
CA THR A 23 12.89 11.97 -18.84
C THR A 23 11.61 12.80 -18.97
N SER A 24 11.70 14.13 -18.80
CA SER A 24 10.53 15.02 -18.98
C SER A 24 9.94 14.92 -20.38
N GLU A 25 10.77 14.82 -21.43
CA GLU A 25 10.30 14.68 -22.81
C GLU A 25 9.49 13.38 -23.02
N GLU A 26 9.91 12.28 -22.39
CA GLU A 26 9.19 11.01 -22.45
C GLU A 26 7.85 11.10 -21.72
N ILE A 27 7.83 11.70 -20.53
CA ILE A 27 6.60 11.90 -19.75
C ILE A 27 5.62 12.80 -20.53
N GLU A 28 6.09 13.84 -21.20
CA GLU A 28 5.26 14.69 -22.06
C GLU A 28 4.67 13.90 -23.25
N LYS A 29 5.46 13.02 -23.89
CA LYS A 29 4.96 12.12 -24.93
C LYS A 29 3.90 11.16 -24.39
N HIS A 30 4.08 10.63 -23.18
CA HIS A 30 3.08 9.79 -22.52
C HIS A 30 1.79 10.57 -22.28
N GLN A 31 1.91 11.78 -21.73
CA GLN A 31 0.77 12.65 -21.47
C GLN A 31 -0.02 12.95 -22.75
N ALA A 32 0.67 13.15 -23.87
CA ALA A 32 0.03 13.35 -25.18
C ALA A 32 -0.76 12.10 -25.65
N ILE A 33 -0.27 10.89 -25.36
CA ILE A 33 -0.97 9.63 -25.66
C ILE A 33 -2.22 9.48 -24.78
N VAL A 34 -2.11 9.78 -23.49
CA VAL A 34 -3.24 9.73 -22.54
C VAL A 34 -4.28 10.82 -22.86
N GLY A 35 -3.86 11.96 -23.42
CA GLY A 35 -4.74 13.04 -23.85
C GLY A 35 -5.19 13.99 -22.73
N ARG A 36 -4.57 13.92 -21.55
CA ARG A 36 -4.83 14.81 -20.40
C ARG A 36 -3.59 14.94 -19.51
N PRO A 37 -3.50 15.97 -18.64
CA PRO A 37 -2.42 16.08 -17.67
C PRO A 37 -2.29 14.84 -16.78
N LEU A 38 -1.05 14.43 -16.49
CA LEU A 38 -0.79 13.34 -15.55
C LEU A 38 -0.83 13.87 -14.10
N PRO A 39 -1.41 13.12 -13.15
CA PRO A 39 -1.39 13.47 -11.73
C PRO A 39 0.02 13.66 -11.19
N GLY A 40 0.21 14.66 -10.32
CA GLY A 40 1.51 14.98 -9.71
C GLY A 40 2.22 13.77 -9.09
N PRO A 41 1.55 12.98 -8.22
CA PRO A 41 2.15 11.79 -7.63
C PRO A 41 2.63 10.75 -8.67
N TYR A 42 1.91 10.61 -9.77
CA TYR A 42 2.30 9.71 -10.86
C TYR A 42 3.49 10.24 -11.66
N VAL A 43 3.53 11.55 -11.93
CA VAL A 43 4.70 12.19 -12.56
C VAL A 43 5.95 12.02 -11.70
N ASP A 44 5.84 12.20 -10.38
CA ASP A 44 6.96 12.00 -9.45
C ASP A 44 7.45 10.56 -9.45
N PHE A 45 6.54 9.59 -9.50
CA PHE A 45 6.87 8.18 -9.68
C PHE A 45 7.60 7.93 -11.00
N LEU A 46 7.06 8.40 -12.12
CA LEU A 46 7.65 8.21 -13.45
C LEU A 46 9.07 8.77 -13.52
N ARG A 47 9.29 9.98 -13.00
CA ARG A 47 10.61 10.64 -12.97
C ARG A 47 11.63 9.92 -12.10
N SER A 48 11.19 9.22 -11.07
CA SER A 48 12.09 8.62 -10.08
C SER A 48 12.43 7.16 -10.39
N MET A 49 11.43 6.36 -10.78
CA MET A 49 11.58 4.91 -10.92
C MET A 49 10.64 4.27 -11.95
N GLY A 50 9.90 5.05 -12.75
CA GLY A 50 8.89 4.49 -13.66
C GLY A 50 9.44 3.59 -14.76
N ARG A 51 10.69 3.77 -15.18
CA ARG A 51 11.32 2.96 -16.23
C ARG A 51 11.87 1.65 -15.66
N ARG A 52 12.52 1.73 -14.50
CA ARG A 52 13.04 0.59 -13.76
C ARG A 52 12.81 0.79 -12.28
N MET A 53 12.14 -0.16 -11.66
CA MET A 53 11.75 -0.10 -10.24
C MET A 53 12.69 -0.94 -9.36
N GLY A 54 13.88 -1.28 -9.86
CA GLY A 54 14.73 -2.32 -9.26
C GLY A 54 13.96 -3.63 -9.17
N GLU A 55 14.05 -4.31 -8.03
CA GLU A 55 13.29 -5.51 -7.80
C GLU A 55 11.87 -5.28 -7.21
N LEU A 56 11.41 -4.03 -7.10
CA LEU A 56 10.02 -3.72 -6.68
C LEU A 56 8.99 -3.98 -7.78
N SER A 57 9.28 -4.87 -8.74
CA SER A 57 8.30 -5.29 -9.73
C SER A 57 7.07 -5.80 -9.01
N PHE A 58 5.92 -5.22 -9.30
CA PHE A 58 4.65 -5.83 -8.95
C PHE A 58 4.58 -7.12 -9.77
N GLN A 59 4.67 -8.28 -9.11
CA GLN A 59 4.63 -9.58 -9.81
C GLN A 59 3.41 -9.69 -10.72
N GLU A 60 2.34 -8.99 -10.37
CA GLU A 60 1.14 -8.92 -11.17
C GLU A 60 1.15 -7.68 -12.11
N GLY A 61 1.74 -6.53 -11.77
CA GLY A 61 1.60 -5.27 -12.52
C GLY A 61 2.80 -4.79 -13.37
N ASP A 62 2.58 -4.45 -14.64
CA ASP A 62 3.52 -3.71 -15.50
C ASP A 62 3.17 -2.21 -15.52
N PHE A 63 4.00 -1.39 -14.86
CA PHE A 63 3.83 0.07 -14.73
C PHE A 63 4.65 0.86 -15.76
N ARG A 64 5.34 0.18 -16.68
CA ARG A 64 6.19 0.85 -17.67
C ARG A 64 5.33 1.57 -18.70
N MET A 65 5.78 2.74 -19.13
CA MET A 65 5.06 3.54 -20.12
C MET A 65 4.87 2.80 -21.45
N GLU A 66 5.78 1.90 -21.83
CA GLU A 66 5.66 1.08 -23.03
C GLU A 66 4.47 0.11 -22.94
N ALA A 67 4.21 -0.45 -21.76
CA ALA A 67 3.06 -1.31 -21.53
C ALA A 67 1.76 -0.52 -21.61
N LEU A 68 1.70 0.63 -20.95
CA LEU A 68 0.54 1.53 -20.97
C LEU A 68 0.25 2.08 -22.37
N THR A 69 1.29 2.43 -23.13
CA THR A 69 1.13 2.89 -24.51
C THR A 69 0.46 1.84 -25.38
N ARG A 70 0.84 0.56 -25.24
CA ARG A 70 0.19 -0.55 -25.95
C ARG A 70 -1.26 -0.73 -25.51
N TYR A 71 -1.53 -0.59 -24.21
CA TYR A 71 -2.89 -0.65 -23.67
C TYR A 71 -3.78 0.45 -24.24
N TYR A 72 -3.35 1.72 -24.16
CA TYR A 72 -4.10 2.85 -24.72
C TYR A 72 -4.27 2.77 -26.23
N ALA A 73 -3.31 2.20 -26.96
CA ALA A 73 -3.46 1.95 -28.39
C ALA A 73 -4.53 0.89 -28.72
N HIS A 74 -4.78 -0.06 -27.80
CA HIS A 74 -5.74 -1.14 -27.99
C HIS A 74 -7.15 -0.79 -27.51
N VAL A 75 -7.25 -0.21 -26.32
CA VAL A 75 -8.52 0.09 -25.64
C VAL A 75 -9.03 1.50 -25.98
N GLY A 76 -8.13 2.38 -26.45
CA GLY A 76 -8.36 3.82 -26.53
C GLY A 76 -8.11 4.51 -25.19
N ALA A 77 -7.96 5.83 -25.20
CA ALA A 77 -7.97 6.60 -23.95
C ALA A 77 -9.39 6.53 -23.34
N SER A 78 -9.50 5.99 -22.12
CA SER A 78 -10.75 6.03 -21.37
C SER A 78 -11.20 7.47 -21.17
N ARG A 79 -12.52 7.70 -21.20
CA ARG A 79 -13.13 9.00 -20.91
C ARG A 79 -13.40 9.22 -19.41
N ASP A 80 -13.15 8.19 -18.60
CA ASP A 80 -13.42 8.21 -17.15
C ASP A 80 -12.32 8.96 -16.39
N SER A 81 -12.63 9.45 -15.19
CA SER A 81 -11.72 10.23 -14.32
C SER A 81 -10.43 9.46 -14.00
N ALA A 82 -10.53 8.15 -13.83
CA ALA A 82 -9.45 7.28 -13.41
C ALA A 82 -8.36 7.10 -14.48
N LEU A 83 -7.08 7.18 -14.08
CA LEU A 83 -5.91 7.03 -14.96
C LEU A 83 -5.33 5.63 -14.84
N VAL A 84 -5.26 4.89 -15.95
CA VAL A 84 -4.54 3.61 -15.96
C VAL A 84 -3.04 3.89 -15.84
N ILE A 85 -2.43 3.44 -14.74
CA ILE A 85 -1.01 3.60 -14.40
C ILE A 85 -0.25 2.28 -14.37
N GLY A 86 -0.94 1.15 -14.41
CA GLY A 86 -0.32 -0.17 -14.47
C GLY A 86 -1.26 -1.20 -15.09
N ILE A 87 -0.71 -2.34 -15.49
CA ILE A 87 -1.49 -3.47 -16.01
C ILE A 87 -1.13 -4.71 -15.21
N SER A 88 -2.07 -5.15 -14.39
CA SER A 88 -1.98 -6.40 -13.65
C SER A 88 -2.25 -7.61 -14.56
N ARG A 89 -1.51 -8.71 -14.41
CA ARG A 89 -1.65 -9.95 -15.19
C ARG A 89 -2.04 -11.09 -14.28
N TYR A 90 -3.23 -11.63 -14.50
CA TYR A 90 -3.79 -12.79 -13.82
C TYR A 90 -3.97 -13.95 -14.79
N GLU A 91 -4.20 -15.15 -14.24
CA GLU A 91 -4.60 -16.32 -15.04
C GLU A 91 -5.86 -16.04 -15.87
N THR A 92 -6.74 -15.16 -15.37
CA THR A 92 -8.02 -14.79 -15.99
C THR A 92 -7.92 -13.61 -16.97
N GLY A 93 -6.75 -12.96 -17.10
CA GLY A 93 -6.54 -11.86 -18.06
C GLY A 93 -5.71 -10.70 -17.52
N GLU A 94 -5.68 -9.61 -18.29
CA GLU A 94 -5.07 -8.33 -17.90
C GLU A 94 -6.10 -7.44 -17.19
N GLN A 95 -5.70 -6.77 -16.11
CA GLN A 95 -6.52 -5.83 -15.34
C GLN A 95 -5.82 -4.48 -15.23
N PRO A 96 -6.47 -3.36 -15.57
CA PRO A 96 -5.89 -2.05 -15.34
C PRO A 96 -5.77 -1.78 -13.83
N ILE A 97 -4.62 -1.23 -13.46
CA ILE A 97 -4.42 -0.56 -12.17
C ILE A 97 -4.59 0.92 -12.46
N GLU A 98 -5.55 1.52 -11.77
CA GLU A 98 -6.02 2.86 -11.99
C GLU A 98 -5.64 3.77 -10.82
N LEU A 99 -5.47 5.05 -11.14
CA LEU A 99 -5.24 6.13 -10.20
C LEU A 99 -6.42 7.09 -10.35
N ASP A 100 -7.30 7.11 -9.37
CA ASP A 100 -8.51 7.93 -9.35
C ASP A 100 -8.37 9.05 -8.32
N GLU A 101 -8.99 10.20 -8.58
CA GLU A 101 -8.99 11.31 -7.62
C GLU A 101 -10.18 11.12 -6.69
N ASP A 102 -9.92 10.98 -5.40
CA ASP A 102 -10.95 10.93 -4.38
C ASP A 102 -11.64 12.30 -4.28
N GLU A 103 -12.94 12.36 -4.58
CA GLU A 103 -13.68 13.63 -4.69
C GLU A 103 -13.75 14.41 -3.37
N ASP A 104 -13.68 13.72 -2.23
CA ASP A 104 -13.80 14.32 -0.90
C ASP A 104 -12.47 14.93 -0.42
N THR A 105 -11.36 14.27 -0.76
CA THR A 105 -10.01 14.63 -0.26
C THR A 105 -9.11 15.29 -1.32
N GLY A 106 -9.40 15.10 -2.60
CA GLY A 106 -8.53 15.46 -3.72
C GLY A 106 -7.25 14.62 -3.79
N GLU A 107 -7.17 13.53 -3.02
CA GLU A 107 -6.02 12.63 -3.05
C GLU A 107 -6.16 11.60 -4.16
N PHE A 108 -5.04 11.23 -4.77
CA PHE A 108 -5.03 10.21 -5.81
C PHE A 108 -4.91 8.81 -5.21
N VAL A 109 -5.97 8.02 -5.36
CA VAL A 109 -6.08 6.68 -4.82
C VAL A 109 -5.87 5.58 -5.86
N LEU A 110 -5.25 4.48 -5.46
CA LEU A 110 -5.12 3.31 -6.30
C LEU A 110 -6.40 2.48 -6.29
N THR A 111 -6.95 2.27 -7.47
CA THR A 111 -8.08 1.37 -7.70
C THR A 111 -7.65 0.27 -8.65
N ALA A 112 -8.17 -0.93 -8.42
CA ALA A 112 -8.05 -2.02 -9.37
C ALA A 112 -9.33 -2.84 -9.25
N TYR A 113 -9.94 -3.15 -10.39
CA TYR A 113 -11.21 -3.86 -10.44
C TYR A 113 -10.95 -5.34 -10.72
N PRO A 114 -11.55 -6.27 -9.95
CA PRO A 114 -11.45 -7.67 -10.28
C PRO A 114 -12.03 -7.93 -11.67
N PRO A 115 -11.62 -9.03 -12.33
CA PRO A 115 -12.14 -9.34 -13.64
C PRO A 115 -13.63 -9.67 -13.47
N PRO A 116 -14.54 -9.09 -14.26
CA PRO A 116 -15.95 -9.37 -14.07
C PRO A 116 -16.21 -10.83 -14.40
N GLU A 117 -16.40 -11.67 -13.36
CA GLU A 117 -16.90 -13.03 -13.58
C GLU A 117 -18.36 -12.97 -14.08
N ARG A 118 -19.11 -11.88 -13.77
CA ARG A 118 -20.44 -11.55 -14.33
C ARG A 118 -20.74 -10.03 -14.34
N PRO A 119 -21.34 -9.46 -15.41
CA PRO A 119 -21.64 -8.02 -15.53
C PRO A 119 -22.67 -7.43 -14.54
N ARG A 120 -23.35 -8.25 -13.73
CA ARG A 120 -24.46 -7.78 -12.85
C ARG A 120 -24.09 -7.60 -11.38
N GLU A 121 -22.86 -7.95 -11.01
CA GLU A 121 -22.38 -7.87 -9.62
C GLU A 121 -21.33 -6.75 -9.45
N PHE A 122 -21.23 -5.81 -10.41
CA PHE A 122 -20.12 -4.85 -10.49
C PHE A 122 -19.98 -3.96 -9.25
N SER A 123 -21.07 -3.54 -8.59
CA SER A 123 -21.00 -2.71 -7.38
C SER A 123 -20.67 -3.49 -6.10
N GLU A 124 -20.99 -4.79 -6.05
CA GLU A 124 -20.72 -5.66 -4.89
C GLU A 124 -19.39 -6.42 -5.05
N SER A 125 -18.88 -6.52 -6.28
CA SER A 125 -17.58 -7.10 -6.63
C SER A 125 -16.48 -6.06 -6.77
N ILE A 126 -16.70 -4.79 -6.43
CA ILE A 126 -15.59 -3.90 -6.03
C ILE A 126 -15.06 -4.42 -4.68
N GLN A 127 -14.44 -5.60 -4.72
CA GLN A 127 -13.32 -5.87 -3.86
C GLN A 127 -12.29 -4.85 -4.34
N ILE A 128 -12.35 -3.65 -3.75
CA ILE A 128 -11.17 -2.81 -3.57
C ILE A 128 -10.10 -3.81 -3.24
N PHE A 129 -9.13 -3.96 -4.14
CA PHE A 129 -8.04 -4.89 -3.96
C PHE A 129 -7.65 -4.92 -2.47
N ASP A 130 -7.15 -6.05 -1.98
CA ASP A 130 -6.38 -6.10 -0.73
C ASP A 130 -5.16 -5.13 -0.73
N LEU A 131 -5.05 -4.22 -1.71
CA LEU A 131 -4.45 -2.90 -1.59
C LEU A 131 -5.23 -2.08 -0.57
N VAL A 132 -4.97 -2.38 0.70
CA VAL A 132 -5.32 -1.53 1.83
C VAL A 132 -4.50 -0.22 1.78
N GLU A 133 -3.61 -0.06 0.80
CA GLU A 133 -2.84 1.15 0.53
C GLU A 133 -3.61 2.15 -0.36
N PRO A 134 -4.16 3.25 0.19
CA PRO A 134 -4.88 4.25 -0.58
C PRO A 134 -4.06 4.85 -1.70
N THR A 135 -2.76 5.13 -1.54
CA THR A 135 -2.00 5.91 -2.54
C THR A 135 -0.90 5.10 -3.21
N LEU A 136 -0.47 5.54 -4.41
CA LEU A 136 0.69 4.98 -5.11
C LEU A 136 1.95 4.96 -4.23
N HIS A 137 2.13 6.00 -3.42
CA HIS A 137 3.26 6.10 -2.51
C HIS A 137 3.24 5.00 -1.45
N GLU A 138 2.08 4.76 -0.84
CA GLU A 138 1.91 3.72 0.17
C GLU A 138 2.05 2.32 -0.42
N ALA A 139 1.50 2.06 -1.61
CA ALA A 139 1.64 0.78 -2.27
C ALA A 139 3.11 0.46 -2.58
N LEU A 140 3.88 1.44 -3.06
CA LEU A 140 5.32 1.26 -3.29
C LEU A 140 6.08 1.02 -1.98
N PHE A 141 5.73 1.74 -0.90
CA PHE A 141 6.31 1.55 0.41
C PHE A 141 6.01 0.15 0.96
N ALA A 142 4.74 -0.26 0.94
CA ALA A 142 4.28 -1.57 1.37
C ALA A 142 5.04 -2.71 0.66
N LYS A 143 5.13 -2.63 -0.68
CA LYS A 143 5.88 -3.62 -1.48
C LYS A 143 7.34 -3.67 -1.08
N ALA A 144 8.00 -2.51 -0.93
CA ALA A 144 9.39 -2.47 -0.52
C ALA A 144 9.61 -2.97 0.91
N TYR A 145 8.72 -2.64 1.82
CA TYR A 145 8.76 -3.09 3.20
C TYR A 145 8.64 -4.60 3.29
N LEU A 146 7.62 -5.17 2.64
CA LEU A 146 7.38 -6.62 2.59
C LEU A 146 8.50 -7.37 1.87
N LYS A 147 9.11 -6.76 0.85
CA LYS A 147 10.20 -7.39 0.09
C LYS A 147 11.53 -7.36 0.83
N TYR A 148 11.94 -6.20 1.34
CA TYR A 148 13.30 -5.99 1.83
C TYR A 148 13.42 -6.04 3.34
N ARG A 149 12.38 -5.59 4.06
CA ARG A 149 12.46 -5.42 5.51
C ARG A 149 11.83 -6.58 6.28
N TRP A 150 10.60 -6.94 5.94
CA TRP A 150 9.86 -8.02 6.61
C TRP A 150 10.62 -9.36 6.66
N PRO A 151 11.29 -9.82 5.58
CA PRO A 151 11.99 -11.11 5.58
C PRO A 151 13.27 -11.15 6.42
N GLN A 152 13.72 -10.02 6.98
CA GLN A 152 14.89 -9.96 7.85
C GLN A 152 14.63 -10.53 9.26
N PHE A 153 13.40 -10.98 9.52
CA PHE A 153 12.93 -11.49 10.80
C PHE A 153 12.36 -12.90 10.62
N SER A 154 12.78 -13.83 11.48
CA SER A 154 12.53 -15.27 11.30
C SER A 154 11.26 -15.78 11.97
N HIS A 155 10.79 -15.11 13.02
CA HIS A 155 9.62 -15.54 13.78
C HIS A 155 8.48 -14.57 13.56
N GLN A 156 7.27 -15.10 13.39
CA GLN A 156 6.08 -14.32 13.11
C GLN A 156 4.93 -14.75 14.01
N ARG A 157 4.12 -13.78 14.43
CA ARG A 157 2.87 -13.98 15.16
C ARG A 157 1.85 -12.96 14.68
N THR A 158 0.59 -13.36 14.64
CA THR A 158 -0.52 -12.48 14.26
C THR A 158 -1.50 -12.39 15.42
N LEU A 159 -1.87 -11.16 15.75
CA LEU A 159 -2.91 -10.85 16.72
C LEU A 159 -4.10 -10.23 16.01
N PHE A 160 -5.28 -10.45 16.58
CA PHE A 160 -6.51 -9.80 16.15
C PHE A 160 -7.12 -9.10 17.34
N PHE A 161 -7.61 -7.89 17.13
CA PHE A 161 -8.40 -7.17 18.13
C PHE A 161 -9.54 -6.42 17.44
N ALA A 162 -10.63 -6.21 18.17
CA ALA A 162 -11.78 -5.48 17.65
C ALA A 162 -11.47 -3.98 17.57
N ALA A 163 -11.82 -3.35 16.45
CA ALA A 163 -11.83 -1.91 16.31
C ALA A 163 -12.97 -1.52 15.36
N LYS A 164 -13.94 -0.78 15.89
CA LYS A 164 -15.16 -0.34 15.20
C LYS A 164 -15.04 1.07 14.66
N SER A 165 -13.96 1.78 15.00
CA SER A 165 -13.72 3.14 14.57
C SER A 165 -12.24 3.40 14.28
N PRO A 166 -11.92 4.38 13.42
CA PRO A 166 -10.54 4.83 13.22
C PRO A 166 -9.83 5.20 14.54
N SER A 167 -10.55 5.80 15.49
CA SER A 167 -10.00 6.14 16.81
C SER A 167 -9.59 4.92 17.65
N GLU A 168 -10.22 3.77 17.45
CA GLU A 168 -9.83 2.51 18.09
C GLU A 168 -8.60 1.90 17.43
N VAL A 169 -8.49 2.02 16.10
CA VAL A 169 -7.27 1.65 15.36
C VAL A 169 -6.08 2.47 15.85
N GLU A 170 -6.24 3.79 16.01
CA GLU A 170 -5.23 4.70 16.58
C GLU A 170 -4.78 4.27 17.98
N ARG A 171 -5.73 3.93 18.85
CA ARG A 171 -5.41 3.48 20.21
C ARG A 171 -4.69 2.15 20.23
N GLY A 172 -5.02 1.24 19.30
CA GLY A 172 -4.31 -0.01 19.06
C GLY A 172 -2.87 0.23 18.63
N ALA A 173 -2.66 1.10 17.63
CA ALA A 173 -1.32 1.53 17.20
C ALA A 173 -0.50 2.11 18.35
N ALA A 174 -1.10 2.98 19.17
CA ALA A 174 -0.42 3.59 20.31
C ALA A 174 0.06 2.57 21.38
N GLN A 175 -0.49 1.35 21.41
CA GLN A 175 0.00 0.30 22.30
C GLN A 175 1.37 -0.25 21.90
N LEU A 176 1.84 -0.01 20.67
CA LEU A 176 3.16 -0.43 20.22
C LEU A 176 4.28 0.50 20.72
N THR A 177 3.99 1.78 20.94
CA THR A 177 4.97 2.79 21.38
C THR A 177 5.67 2.44 22.70
N PRO A 178 4.98 1.97 23.77
CA PRO A 178 5.64 1.52 25.00
C PRO A 178 6.62 0.35 24.82
N PHE A 179 6.52 -0.40 23.72
CA PHE A 179 7.46 -1.49 23.37
C PHE A 179 8.60 -1.03 22.45
N GLY A 180 8.72 0.29 22.23
CA GLY A 180 9.80 0.90 21.43
C GLY A 180 9.58 0.84 19.93
N PHE A 181 8.35 0.61 19.47
CA PHE A 181 8.03 0.68 18.05
C PHE A 181 7.75 2.13 17.62
N GLU A 182 8.29 2.49 16.46
CA GLU A 182 8.06 3.77 15.78
C GLU A 182 7.27 3.51 14.49
N GLN A 183 6.23 4.31 14.23
CA GLN A 183 5.44 4.20 12.99
C GLN A 183 6.17 4.91 11.84
N HIS A 184 6.11 4.33 10.64
CA HIS A 184 6.55 5.00 9.42
C HIS A 184 5.60 6.13 9.03
N ALA A 185 6.17 7.29 8.68
CA ALA A 185 5.42 8.46 8.25
C ALA A 185 4.69 8.21 6.92
N GLU A 186 5.19 7.25 6.14
CA GLU A 186 4.71 6.85 4.84
C GLU A 186 3.49 5.90 4.89
N SER A 187 2.90 5.70 6.07
CA SER A 187 1.87 4.68 6.31
C SER A 187 0.63 5.25 7.02
N THR A 188 -0.52 5.26 6.33
CA THR A 188 -1.79 5.76 6.86
C THR A 188 -2.77 4.62 7.20
N VAL A 189 -3.29 3.91 6.18
CA VAL A 189 -4.34 2.90 6.36
C VAL A 189 -3.75 1.58 6.83
N VAL A 190 -2.78 1.02 6.08
CA VAL A 190 -1.86 0.02 6.64
C VAL A 190 -0.76 0.76 7.36
N ARG A 191 -0.51 0.39 8.62
CA ARG A 191 0.53 1.01 9.42
C ARG A 191 1.70 0.08 9.59
N TYR A 192 2.87 0.58 9.26
CA TYR A 192 4.12 -0.14 9.36
C TYR A 192 4.89 0.43 10.54
N PHE A 193 5.34 -0.45 11.43
CA PHE A 193 6.09 -0.06 12.62
C PHE A 193 7.43 -0.76 12.67
N GLU A 194 8.43 -0.04 13.17
CA GLU A 194 9.77 -0.56 13.33
C GLU A 194 10.31 -0.42 14.73
N ARG A 195 11.08 -1.43 15.09
CA ARG A 195 12.02 -1.44 16.20
C ARG A 195 13.33 -2.04 15.69
N HIS A 196 14.44 -1.79 16.36
CA HIS A 196 15.75 -2.32 15.95
C HIS A 196 15.73 -3.85 15.68
N ASP A 197 15.05 -4.62 16.52
CA ASP A 197 15.02 -6.09 16.48
C ASP A 197 13.66 -6.71 16.08
N ALA A 198 12.66 -5.88 15.76
CA ALA A 198 11.31 -6.32 15.40
C ALA A 198 10.62 -5.37 14.42
N THR A 199 9.58 -5.87 13.76
CA THR A 199 8.72 -5.13 12.84
C THR A 199 7.26 -5.50 13.12
N ALA A 200 6.34 -4.56 12.88
CA ALA A 200 4.92 -4.81 12.94
C ALA A 200 4.20 -4.22 11.73
N ILE A 201 3.14 -4.90 11.29
CA ILE A 201 2.20 -4.42 10.28
C ILE A 201 0.82 -4.48 10.90
N MET A 202 0.15 -3.34 10.97
CA MET A 202 -1.23 -3.25 11.42
C MET A 202 -2.12 -2.87 10.25
N SER A 203 -3.11 -3.71 9.95
CA SER A 203 -4.05 -3.47 8.86
C SER A 203 -5.49 -3.69 9.34
N PRO A 204 -6.45 -2.91 8.85
CA PRO A 204 -7.86 -3.31 8.89
C PRO A 204 -8.04 -4.74 8.39
N ASN A 205 -8.96 -5.48 9.02
CA ASN A 205 -9.38 -6.81 8.61
C ASN A 205 -10.91 -6.78 8.45
N PRO A 206 -11.47 -7.46 7.44
CA PRO A 206 -12.93 -7.50 7.25
C PRO A 206 -13.66 -7.90 8.54
N GLY A 207 -14.80 -7.25 8.81
CA GLY A 207 -15.64 -7.53 9.99
C GLY A 207 -15.20 -6.83 11.28
N GLU A 208 -14.87 -5.53 11.22
CA GLU A 208 -14.56 -4.68 12.39
C GLU A 208 -13.40 -5.18 13.28
N SER A 209 -12.45 -5.88 12.68
CA SER A 209 -11.25 -6.34 13.36
C SER A 209 -10.00 -5.69 12.76
N VAL A 210 -8.95 -5.61 13.55
CA VAL A 210 -7.63 -5.16 13.11
C VAL A 210 -6.69 -6.35 13.25
N ARG A 211 -5.94 -6.61 12.17
CA ARG A 211 -4.86 -7.56 12.14
C ARG A 211 -3.56 -6.85 12.51
N LEU A 212 -2.87 -7.38 13.52
CA LEU A 212 -1.53 -6.95 13.90
C LEU A 212 -0.56 -8.11 13.68
N SER A 213 0.20 -8.04 12.59
CA SER A 213 1.27 -8.99 12.28
C SER A 213 2.57 -8.49 12.88
N LEU A 214 3.23 -9.32 13.69
CA LEU A 214 4.50 -9.04 14.34
C LEU A 214 5.56 -9.98 13.79
N SER A 215 6.76 -9.47 13.52
CA SER A 215 7.92 -10.29 13.21
C SER A 215 9.16 -9.85 13.98
N MET A 216 9.93 -10.83 14.47
CA MET A 216 11.09 -10.60 15.33
C MET A 216 12.15 -11.69 15.11
N ARG A 217 13.41 -11.38 15.43
CA ARG A 217 14.54 -12.33 15.29
C ARG A 217 14.61 -13.38 16.40
N ASP A 218 14.07 -13.07 17.58
CA ASP A 218 14.12 -13.91 18.78
C ASP A 218 12.70 -14.35 19.14
N GLU A 219 12.47 -15.68 19.15
CA GLU A 219 11.14 -16.25 19.43
C GLU A 219 10.69 -16.05 20.88
N VAL A 220 11.60 -16.12 21.85
CA VAL A 220 11.26 -15.97 23.27
C VAL A 220 10.79 -14.54 23.52
N ARG A 221 11.55 -13.56 23.00
CA ARG A 221 11.15 -12.14 23.10
C ARG A 221 9.89 -11.83 22.31
N LEU A 222 9.65 -12.50 21.17
CA LEU A 222 8.41 -12.35 20.42
C LEU A 222 7.21 -12.82 21.25
N GLN A 223 7.36 -13.94 21.95
CA GLN A 223 6.32 -14.47 22.84
C GLN A 223 6.02 -13.50 23.99
N GLU A 224 7.04 -12.97 24.66
CA GLU A 224 6.89 -11.96 25.71
C GLU A 224 6.19 -10.69 25.20
N LEU A 225 6.58 -10.21 24.01
CA LEU A 225 5.98 -9.05 23.35
C LEU A 225 4.50 -9.31 23.04
N VAL A 226 4.17 -10.46 22.48
CA VAL A 226 2.80 -10.86 22.16
C VAL A 226 1.94 -10.89 23.43
N GLU A 227 2.42 -11.52 24.51
CA GLU A 227 1.69 -11.57 25.77
C GLU A 227 1.46 -10.17 26.38
N GLY A 228 2.48 -9.30 26.31
CA GLY A 228 2.38 -7.92 26.77
C GLY A 228 1.37 -7.10 25.96
N LEU A 229 1.39 -7.24 24.63
CA LEU A 229 0.46 -6.57 23.73
C LEU A 229 -0.97 -7.07 23.90
N SER A 230 -1.19 -8.39 23.95
CA SER A 230 -2.51 -8.97 24.14
C SER A 230 -3.18 -8.46 25.43
N LYS A 231 -2.43 -8.36 26.53
CA LYS A 231 -2.94 -7.80 27.80
C LYS A 231 -3.37 -6.33 27.66
N ARG A 232 -2.57 -5.51 26.97
CA ARG A 232 -2.86 -4.08 26.77
C ARG A 232 -4.02 -3.83 25.82
N LEU A 233 -4.08 -4.57 24.72
CA LEU A 233 -5.17 -4.49 23.75
C LEU A 233 -6.49 -4.92 24.38
N ALA A 234 -6.50 -5.97 25.20
CA ALA A 234 -7.70 -6.41 25.93
C ALA A 234 -8.13 -5.40 27.03
N ALA A 235 -7.19 -4.66 27.61
CA ALA A 235 -7.46 -3.68 28.66
C ALA A 235 -7.92 -2.31 28.13
N THR A 236 -7.93 -2.09 26.81
CA THR A 236 -8.33 -0.81 26.22
C THR A 236 -9.86 -0.75 26.17
N PRO A 237 -10.54 0.06 27.00
CA PRO A 237 -11.99 0.10 27.01
C PRO A 237 -12.54 0.67 25.68
N SER A 238 -13.57 0.02 25.16
CA SER A 238 -14.40 0.61 24.11
C SER A 238 -14.92 1.96 24.60
N PRO A 239 -14.91 3.01 23.77
CA PRO A 239 -15.47 4.29 24.17
C PRO A 239 -16.96 4.07 24.44
N PRO A 240 -17.58 4.83 25.38
CA PRO A 240 -19.00 4.71 25.60
C PRO A 240 -19.73 4.96 24.27
N SER A 241 -20.57 4.00 23.87
CA SER A 241 -21.40 4.11 22.68
C SER A 241 -22.18 5.42 22.76
N ARG A 242 -22.03 6.31 21.77
CA ARG A 242 -22.92 7.46 21.60
C ARG A 242 -24.28 6.98 21.09
N GLU A 243 -24.96 6.15 21.87
CA GLU A 243 -26.39 5.89 21.69
C GLU A 243 -27.14 6.88 22.57
N GLY A 244 -27.62 7.97 21.97
CA GLY A 244 -28.49 8.94 22.64
C GLY A 244 -28.01 10.38 22.57
N LEU A 245 -28.01 10.97 21.37
CA LEU A 245 -28.24 12.40 21.14
C LEU A 245 -29.09 12.57 19.88
#